data_AF-A0A9N6YWZ6-F1
#
_entry.id   AF-A0A9N6YWZ6-F1
#
_cell.length_a   1.000
_cell.length_b   1.000
_cell.length_c   1.000
_cell.angle_alpha   90.00
_cell.angle_beta   90.00
_cell.angle_gamma   90.00
#
_symmetry.space_group_name_H-M   'P 1'
#
loop_
_entity.id
_entity.type
_entity.pdbx_description
1 polymer ?
#
loop_
_entity_poly.entity_id
_entity_poly.type
_entity_poly.pdbx_seq_one_letter_code
_entity_poly.pdbx_strand_id
1 'polypeptide(L)'
;MIVDTTVWAWIGAAAMAAGTVPPLWRWVAGSDDGSDSHARHYATLAGVTGVAALAYVAMALGFGIVSTPGGDLEAARYLDWLVTTPLLILYLGLLARPSRRVLGGLIAVDVVIIAGGVAASVTTGTASWVAFGVAGAAYVALVYGLLVTLPRSASTECGRVRAVFGTLRNITVVLWTLYPVVWLLAPTGFGILTPATEMLVFVYLDVVSKVGFVAVAVAGADALDRLGLDEADAAAAFESSGAAVTDPSDD
;
A
#
# COMPACT_ATOMS: atom_id res chain seq x y z
N MET A 1 -25.70 13.99 18.12
CA MET A 1 -24.43 14.59 17.65
C MET A 1 -23.87 13.68 16.59
N ILE A 2 -24.01 14.05 15.31
CA ILE A 2 -23.34 13.37 14.21
C ILE A 2 -21.86 13.79 14.31
N VAL A 3 -20.97 12.81 14.35
CA VAL A 3 -19.53 13.02 14.49
C VAL A 3 -19.01 13.87 13.33
N ASP A 4 -18.27 14.94 13.65
CA ASP A 4 -17.67 15.86 12.67
C ASP A 4 -16.60 15.16 11.82
N THR A 5 -16.42 15.57 10.56
CA THR A 5 -15.39 15.04 9.65
C THR A 5 -13.99 15.13 10.26
N THR A 6 -13.75 16.16 11.06
CA THR A 6 -12.55 16.41 11.87
C THR A 6 -12.20 15.23 12.79
N VAL A 7 -13.17 14.61 13.45
CA VAL A 7 -12.92 13.50 14.39
C VAL A 7 -12.43 12.27 13.62
N TRP A 8 -13.04 11.98 12.47
CA TRP A 8 -12.60 10.88 11.61
C TRP A 8 -11.21 11.14 11.03
N ALA A 9 -10.86 12.39 10.73
CA ALA A 9 -9.51 12.75 10.31
C ALA A 9 -8.47 12.44 11.39
N TRP A 10 -8.73 12.80 12.65
CA TRP A 10 -7.85 12.49 13.77
C TRP A 10 -7.70 10.99 14.03
N ILE A 11 -8.79 10.22 13.90
CA ILE A 11 -8.74 8.76 13.98
C ILE A 11 -7.84 8.19 12.88
N GLY A 12 -8.00 8.68 11.64
CA GLY A 12 -7.13 8.31 10.52
C GLY A 12 -5.67 8.64 10.78
N ALA A 13 -5.37 9.84 11.29
CA ALA A 13 -4.01 10.28 11.62
C ALA A 13 -3.36 9.36 12.66
N ALA A 14 -4.08 9.05 13.75
CA ALA A 14 -3.60 8.18 14.82
C ALA A 14 -3.33 6.75 14.32
N ALA A 15 -4.25 6.19 13.52
CA ALA A 15 -4.11 4.85 12.97
C ALA A 15 -2.92 4.75 12.00
N MET A 16 -2.74 5.74 11.12
CA MET A 16 -1.62 5.80 10.19
C MET A 16 -0.28 6.00 10.90
N ALA A 17 -0.23 6.86 11.91
CA ALA A 17 0.95 7.04 12.75
C ALA A 17 1.35 5.71 13.43
N ALA A 18 0.37 5.00 14.02
CA ALA A 18 0.61 3.69 14.61
C ALA A 18 1.12 2.66 13.59
N GLY A 19 0.54 2.63 12.38
CA GLY A 19 0.99 1.76 11.29
C GLY A 19 2.40 2.07 10.78
N THR A 20 2.88 3.30 10.97
CA THR A 20 4.22 3.74 10.56
C THR A 20 5.32 3.24 11.51
N VAL A 21 5.02 3.09 12.80
CA VAL A 21 6.02 2.78 13.81
C VAL A 21 6.79 1.48 13.52
N PRO A 22 6.15 0.32 13.24
CA PRO A 22 6.89 -0.93 13.01
C PRO A 22 7.87 -0.89 11.82
N PRO A 23 7.47 -0.51 10.59
CA PRO A 23 8.41 -0.46 9.47
C PRO A 23 9.46 0.65 9.64
N LEU A 24 9.11 1.79 10.26
CA LEU A 24 10.07 2.87 10.51
C LEU A 24 11.16 2.43 11.49
N TRP A 25 10.77 1.77 12.59
CA TRP A 25 11.70 1.23 13.57
C TRP A 25 12.65 0.21 12.92
N ARG A 26 12.12 -0.73 12.14
CA ARG A 26 12.93 -1.74 11.42
C ARG A 26 13.86 -1.12 10.39
N TRP A 27 13.42 -0.08 9.71
CA TRP A 27 14.27 0.65 8.77
C TRP A 27 15.45 1.29 9.49
N VAL A 28 15.20 2.03 10.59
CA VAL A 28 16.25 2.73 11.35
C VAL A 28 17.18 1.76 12.09
N ALA A 29 16.63 0.75 12.76
CA ALA A 29 17.41 -0.23 13.51
C ALA A 29 18.17 -1.22 12.61
N GLY A 30 17.69 -1.48 11.40
CA GLY A 30 18.33 -2.36 10.42
C GLY A 30 19.41 -1.69 9.57
N SER A 31 19.56 -0.37 9.64
CA SER A 31 20.57 0.38 8.86
C SER A 31 22.02 0.10 9.29
N ASP A 32 22.24 -0.48 10.47
CA ASP A 32 23.57 -0.73 11.04
C ASP A 32 24.20 -2.07 10.60
N ASP A 33 23.43 -3.00 10.05
CA ASP A 33 23.84 -4.41 9.89
C ASP A 33 24.37 -4.79 8.48
N GLY A 34 24.69 -3.80 7.62
CA GLY A 34 25.31 -4.03 6.30
C GLY A 34 24.48 -4.80 5.25
N SER A 35 23.34 -5.38 5.64
CA SER A 35 22.36 -6.03 4.77
C SER A 35 21.42 -4.99 4.14
N ASP A 36 21.89 -4.35 3.07
CA ASP A 36 21.18 -3.34 2.26
C ASP A 36 19.85 -3.83 1.62
N SER A 37 19.55 -5.13 1.69
CA SER A 37 18.47 -5.77 0.94
C SER A 37 17.05 -5.43 1.44
N HIS A 38 16.85 -5.28 2.77
CA HIS A 38 15.51 -5.09 3.35
C HIS A 38 15.16 -3.64 3.67
N ALA A 39 16.15 -2.74 3.76
CA ALA A 39 15.93 -1.34 4.10
C ALA A 39 14.93 -0.65 3.15
N ARG A 40 15.01 -0.94 1.84
CA ARG A 40 14.08 -0.39 0.83
C ARG A 40 12.63 -0.85 1.03
N HIS A 41 12.41 -2.08 1.50
CA HIS A 41 11.08 -2.61 1.76
C HIS A 41 10.44 -1.88 2.94
N TYR A 42 11.16 -1.78 4.06
CA TYR A 42 10.67 -1.09 5.26
C TYR A 42 10.51 0.41 5.05
N ALA A 43 11.44 1.07 4.35
CA ALA A 43 11.30 2.49 3.99
C ALA A 43 10.06 2.74 3.13
N THR A 44 9.77 1.87 2.15
CA THR A 44 8.56 1.98 1.32
C THR A 44 7.30 1.85 2.17
N LEU A 45 7.23 0.86 3.07
CA LEU A 45 6.09 0.66 3.97
C LEU A 45 5.90 1.83 4.94
N ALA A 46 6.98 2.33 5.54
CA ALA A 46 6.93 3.50 6.42
C ALA A 46 6.49 4.75 5.64
N GLY A 47 6.92 4.90 4.39
CA GLY A 47 6.48 5.98 3.50
C GLY A 47 4.97 5.96 3.24
N VAL A 48 4.37 4.77 3.01
CA VAL A 48 2.94 4.62 2.77
C VAL A 48 2.12 5.17 3.95
N THR A 49 2.35 4.69 5.15
CA THR A 49 1.55 5.11 6.31
C THR A 49 1.99 6.47 6.86
N GLY A 50 3.27 6.84 6.70
CA GLY A 50 3.80 8.13 7.15
C GLY A 50 3.24 9.31 6.35
N VAL A 51 3.20 9.20 5.02
CA VAL A 51 2.57 10.21 4.16
C VAL A 51 1.07 10.31 4.44
N ALA A 52 0.38 9.17 4.56
CA ALA A 52 -1.04 9.16 4.91
C ALA A 52 -1.31 9.81 6.27
N ALA A 53 -0.45 9.57 7.28
CA ALA A 53 -0.58 10.21 8.59
C ALA A 53 -0.51 11.74 8.47
N LEU A 54 0.45 12.27 7.71
CA LEU A 54 0.58 13.71 7.49
C LEU A 54 -0.62 14.29 6.75
N ALA A 55 -1.13 13.60 5.74
CA ALA A 55 -2.33 14.02 5.03
C ALA A 55 -3.57 14.04 5.94
N TYR A 56 -3.73 13.04 6.80
CA TYR A 56 -4.82 13.02 7.79
C TYR A 56 -4.69 14.12 8.84
N VAL A 57 -3.47 14.45 9.27
CA VAL A 57 -3.24 15.64 10.12
C VAL A 57 -3.63 16.92 9.37
N ALA A 58 -3.24 17.06 8.10
CA ALA A 58 -3.63 18.22 7.30
C ALA A 58 -5.16 18.37 7.20
N MET A 59 -5.86 17.28 6.86
CA MET A 59 -7.33 17.24 6.83
C MET A 59 -7.95 17.58 8.19
N ALA A 60 -7.40 17.05 9.28
CA ALA A 60 -7.90 17.29 10.65
C ALA A 60 -7.73 18.75 11.09
N LEU A 61 -6.74 19.45 10.53
CA LEU A 61 -6.50 20.87 10.77
C LEU A 61 -7.25 21.78 9.77
N GLY A 62 -8.01 21.20 8.83
CA GLY A 62 -8.73 21.92 7.79
C GLY A 62 -7.86 22.41 6.64
N PHE A 63 -6.63 21.91 6.51
CA PHE A 63 -5.76 22.21 5.37
C PHE A 63 -6.04 21.28 4.19
N GLY A 64 -5.86 21.82 2.98
CA GLY A 64 -5.96 21.04 1.75
C GLY A 64 -7.38 20.94 1.19
N ILE A 65 -8.30 21.79 1.63
CA ILE A 65 -9.62 21.93 1.00
C ILE A 65 -9.54 22.98 -0.11
N VAL A 66 -10.01 22.64 -1.31
CA VAL A 66 -10.06 23.54 -2.46
C VAL A 66 -11.50 23.60 -2.98
N SER A 67 -12.12 24.79 -2.95
CA SER A 67 -13.46 24.97 -3.50
C SER A 67 -13.43 24.96 -5.02
N THR A 68 -14.26 24.11 -5.61
CA THR A 68 -14.34 23.91 -7.07
C THR A 68 -15.79 23.90 -7.55
N PRO A 69 -16.04 23.95 -8.87
CA PRO A 69 -17.38 23.79 -9.41
C PRO A 69 -18.07 22.48 -9.00
N GLY A 70 -17.31 21.40 -8.79
CA GLY A 70 -17.81 20.09 -8.35
C GLY A 70 -18.06 19.96 -6.85
N GLY A 71 -17.78 21.01 -6.07
CA GLY A 71 -17.80 21.01 -4.61
C GLY A 71 -16.42 21.21 -4.01
N ASP A 72 -16.35 21.09 -2.69
CA ASP A 72 -15.08 21.19 -1.96
C ASP A 72 -14.26 19.91 -2.18
N LEU A 73 -13.09 20.06 -2.80
CA LEU A 73 -12.14 18.99 -3.02
C LEU A 73 -11.22 18.86 -1.80
N GLU A 74 -11.19 17.68 -1.19
CA GLU A 74 -10.19 17.32 -0.19
C GLU A 74 -8.84 17.00 -0.86
N ALA A 75 -8.13 18.04 -1.33
CA ALA A 75 -6.87 17.92 -2.06
C ALA A 75 -5.79 17.19 -1.24
N ALA A 76 -5.78 17.32 0.09
CA ALA A 76 -4.87 16.57 0.96
C ALA A 76 -4.99 15.04 0.75
N ARG A 77 -6.22 14.54 0.56
CA ARG A 77 -6.49 13.11 0.29
C ARG A 77 -5.96 12.67 -1.07
N TYR A 78 -6.20 13.46 -2.11
CA TYR A 78 -5.73 13.13 -3.45
C TYR A 78 -4.20 13.22 -3.56
N LEU A 79 -3.56 14.13 -2.82
CA LEU A 79 -2.10 14.20 -2.70
C LEU A 79 -1.53 13.01 -1.93
N ASP A 80 -2.17 12.56 -0.84
CA ASP A 80 -1.84 11.29 -0.19
C ASP A 80 -1.85 10.16 -1.22
N TRP A 81 -3.00 9.96 -1.88
CA TRP A 81 -3.14 8.85 -2.81
C TRP A 81 -2.13 8.92 -3.94
N LEU A 82 -1.88 10.10 -4.52
CA LEU A 82 -0.88 10.29 -5.57
C LEU A 82 0.53 9.83 -5.18
N VAL A 83 0.85 9.78 -3.88
CA VAL A 83 2.13 9.30 -3.37
C VAL A 83 2.04 7.86 -2.87
N THR A 84 1.02 7.53 -2.08
CA THR A 84 0.96 6.26 -1.37
C THR A 84 0.48 5.11 -2.26
N THR A 85 -0.35 5.37 -3.27
CA THR A 85 -0.77 4.35 -4.23
C THR A 85 0.39 3.86 -5.12
N PRO A 86 1.27 4.73 -5.65
CA PRO A 86 2.51 4.29 -6.30
C PRO A 86 3.45 3.53 -5.36
N LEU A 87 3.56 3.92 -4.08
CA LEU A 87 4.41 3.22 -3.11
C LEU A 87 3.89 1.81 -2.79
N LEU A 88 2.57 1.61 -2.73
CA LEU A 88 1.97 0.28 -2.58
C LEU A 88 2.25 -0.61 -3.80
N ILE A 89 2.13 -0.06 -5.01
CA ILE A 89 2.49 -0.77 -6.26
C ILE A 89 4.00 -1.06 -6.30
N LEU A 90 4.83 -0.09 -5.89
CA LEU A 90 6.28 -0.27 -5.77
C LEU A 90 6.60 -1.43 -4.84
N TYR A 91 5.96 -1.51 -3.68
CA TYR A 91 6.17 -2.61 -2.74
C TYR A 91 5.83 -3.98 -3.36
N LEU A 92 4.68 -4.09 -4.04
CA LEU A 92 4.34 -5.30 -4.80
C LEU A 92 5.40 -5.62 -5.88
N GLY A 93 5.94 -4.59 -6.52
CA GLY A 93 7.03 -4.70 -7.48
C GLY A 93 8.36 -5.15 -6.85
N LEU A 94 8.69 -4.71 -5.64
CA LEU A 94 9.88 -5.17 -4.92
C LEU A 94 9.80 -6.67 -4.60
N LEU A 95 8.61 -7.16 -4.26
CA LEU A 95 8.36 -8.60 -4.04
C LEU A 95 8.38 -9.40 -5.34
N ALA A 96 7.67 -8.93 -6.37
CA ALA A 96 7.52 -9.67 -7.63
C ALA A 96 8.75 -9.57 -8.55
N ARG A 97 9.55 -8.50 -8.41
CA ARG A 97 10.73 -8.16 -9.23
C ARG A 97 10.45 -8.15 -10.75
N PRO A 98 9.37 -7.49 -11.23
CA PRO A 98 9.08 -7.43 -12.66
C PRO A 98 10.08 -6.53 -13.40
N SER A 99 9.99 -6.48 -14.74
CA SER A 99 10.74 -5.49 -15.52
C SER A 99 10.34 -4.05 -15.14
N ARG A 100 11.31 -3.13 -15.23
CA ARG A 100 11.08 -1.68 -14.98
C ARG A 100 9.94 -1.10 -15.82
N ARG A 101 9.75 -1.62 -17.04
CA ARG A 101 8.68 -1.18 -17.94
C ARG A 101 7.30 -1.57 -17.39
N VAL A 102 7.16 -2.79 -16.86
CA VAL A 102 5.89 -3.24 -16.26
C VAL A 102 5.59 -2.42 -15.01
N LEU A 103 6.56 -2.29 -14.10
CA LEU A 103 6.36 -1.53 -12.85
C LEU A 103 6.04 -0.05 -13.12
N GLY A 104 6.82 0.60 -13.99
CA GLY A 104 6.59 1.99 -14.37
C GLY A 104 5.25 2.19 -15.08
N GLY A 105 4.82 1.22 -15.90
CA GLY A 105 3.50 1.24 -16.54
C GLY A 105 2.35 1.17 -15.53
N LEU A 106 2.44 0.30 -14.52
CA LEU A 106 1.44 0.21 -13.45
C LEU A 106 1.34 1.53 -12.67
N ILE A 107 2.47 2.11 -12.28
CA ILE A 107 2.52 3.39 -11.57
C ILE A 107 1.95 4.53 -12.44
N ALA A 108 2.26 4.55 -13.74
CA ALA A 108 1.72 5.57 -14.64
C ALA A 108 0.19 5.46 -14.79
N VAL A 109 -0.34 4.25 -14.90
CA VAL A 109 -1.80 4.01 -14.94
C VAL A 109 -2.43 4.44 -13.61
N ASP A 110 -1.80 4.16 -12.48
CA ASP A 110 -2.25 4.57 -11.16
C ASP A 110 -2.35 6.10 -11.03
N VAL A 111 -1.34 6.84 -11.49
CA VAL A 111 -1.40 8.32 -11.54
C VAL A 111 -2.56 8.81 -12.41
N VAL A 112 -2.86 8.15 -13.54
CA VAL A 112 -4.01 8.50 -14.39
C VAL A 112 -5.33 8.28 -13.65
N ILE A 113 -5.45 7.22 -12.84
CA ILE A 113 -6.65 6.97 -12.02
C ILE A 113 -6.85 8.12 -11.02
N ILE A 114 -5.80 8.49 -10.28
CA ILE A 114 -5.88 9.57 -9.29
C ILE A 114 -6.22 10.91 -9.97
N ALA A 115 -5.54 11.24 -11.07
CA ALA A 115 -5.81 12.46 -11.83
C ALA A 115 -7.24 12.49 -12.39
N GLY A 116 -7.74 11.36 -12.88
CA GLY A 116 -9.13 11.23 -13.35
C GLY A 116 -10.14 11.38 -12.22
N GLY A 117 -9.85 10.86 -11.02
CA GLY A 117 -10.67 11.05 -9.83
C GLY A 117 -10.73 12.51 -9.36
N VAL A 118 -9.60 13.23 -9.42
CA VAL A 118 -9.56 14.69 -9.18
C VAL A 118 -10.41 15.40 -10.23
N ALA A 119 -10.18 15.14 -11.51
CA ALA A 119 -10.93 15.76 -12.61
C ALA A 119 -12.44 15.52 -12.48
N ALA A 120 -12.85 14.31 -12.10
CA ALA A 120 -14.24 13.97 -11.85
C ALA A 120 -14.82 14.76 -10.67
N SER A 121 -14.06 14.94 -9.60
CA SER A 121 -14.51 15.61 -8.38
C SER A 121 -14.55 17.14 -8.48
N VAL A 122 -13.72 17.74 -9.33
CA VAL A 122 -13.67 19.21 -9.49
C VAL A 122 -14.60 19.73 -10.59
N THR A 123 -15.20 18.85 -11.38
CA THR A 123 -16.12 19.20 -12.47
C THR A 123 -17.55 18.73 -12.16
N THR A 124 -18.51 19.12 -13.00
CA THR A 124 -19.92 18.74 -12.85
C THR A 124 -20.50 18.20 -14.16
N GLY A 125 -21.69 17.59 -14.07
CA GLY A 125 -22.42 17.11 -15.24
C GLY A 125 -21.63 16.09 -16.07
N THR A 126 -21.75 16.15 -17.39
CA THR A 126 -21.13 15.19 -18.32
C THR A 126 -19.61 15.09 -18.16
N ALA A 127 -18.92 16.21 -17.91
CA ALA A 127 -17.47 16.22 -17.76
C ALA A 127 -17.00 15.37 -16.57
N SER A 128 -17.70 15.46 -15.45
CA SER A 128 -17.42 14.67 -14.24
C SER A 128 -17.56 13.17 -14.51
N TRP A 129 -18.68 12.77 -15.13
CA TRP A 129 -18.94 11.37 -15.46
C TRP A 129 -17.98 10.80 -16.51
N VAL A 130 -17.55 11.61 -17.49
CA VAL A 130 -16.53 11.19 -18.47
C VAL A 130 -15.18 11.00 -17.77
N ALA A 131 -14.76 11.94 -16.91
CA ALA A 131 -13.51 11.81 -16.16
C ALA A 131 -13.53 10.58 -15.23
N PHE A 132 -14.65 10.33 -14.55
CA PHE A 132 -14.86 9.13 -13.75
C PHE A 132 -14.78 7.86 -14.60
N GLY A 133 -15.41 7.85 -15.78
CA GLY A 133 -15.35 6.72 -16.72
C GLY A 133 -13.94 6.41 -17.22
N VAL A 134 -13.14 7.45 -17.52
CA VAL A 134 -11.73 7.32 -17.90
C VAL A 134 -10.91 6.75 -16.73
N ALA A 135 -11.09 7.27 -15.52
CA ALA A 135 -10.44 6.75 -14.32
C ALA A 135 -10.83 5.27 -14.06
N GLY A 136 -12.10 4.93 -14.25
CA GLY A 136 -12.60 3.56 -14.12
C GLY A 136 -11.99 2.60 -15.15
N ALA A 137 -11.87 3.03 -16.41
CA ALA A 137 -11.20 2.24 -17.44
C ALA A 137 -9.70 2.03 -17.13
N ALA A 138 -9.02 3.08 -16.66
CA ALA A 138 -7.64 2.97 -16.18
C ALA A 138 -7.52 2.03 -14.98
N TYR A 139 -8.48 2.07 -14.05
CA TYR A 139 -8.53 1.15 -12.90
C TYR A 139 -8.68 -0.31 -13.33
N VAL A 140 -9.57 -0.61 -14.29
CA VAL A 140 -9.68 -1.97 -14.85
C VAL A 140 -8.37 -2.42 -15.48
N ALA A 141 -7.67 -1.53 -16.21
CA ALA A 141 -6.34 -1.82 -16.76
C ALA A 141 -5.30 -2.09 -15.66
N LEU A 142 -5.34 -1.32 -14.56
CA LEU A 142 -4.47 -1.56 -13.40
C LEU A 142 -4.77 -2.91 -12.74
N VAL A 143 -6.03 -3.25 -12.52
CA VAL A 143 -6.45 -4.55 -11.96
C VAL A 143 -5.96 -5.70 -12.82
N TYR A 144 -6.12 -5.61 -14.15
CA TYR A 144 -5.54 -6.59 -15.07
C TYR A 144 -4.00 -6.65 -14.93
N GLY A 145 -3.36 -5.49 -14.86
CA GLY A 145 -1.93 -5.36 -14.62
C GLY A 145 -1.47 -6.08 -13.35
N LEU A 146 -2.18 -5.90 -12.23
CA LEU A 146 -1.87 -6.51 -10.94
C LEU A 146 -2.16 -8.01 -10.90
N LEU A 147 -3.29 -8.45 -11.45
CA LEU A 147 -3.74 -9.85 -11.37
C LEU A 147 -3.08 -10.76 -12.42
N VAL A 148 -2.67 -10.22 -13.57
CA VAL A 148 -2.22 -11.01 -14.72
C VAL A 148 -0.81 -10.65 -15.14
N THR A 149 -0.54 -9.38 -15.48
CA THR A 149 0.76 -8.97 -16.05
C THR A 149 1.89 -9.08 -15.03
N LEU A 150 1.66 -8.58 -13.82
CA LEU A 150 2.66 -8.54 -12.75
C LEU A 150 3.08 -9.95 -12.30
N PRO A 151 2.16 -10.90 -12.01
CA PRO A 151 2.53 -12.27 -11.67
C PRO A 151 3.21 -13.02 -12.81
N ARG A 152 2.81 -12.81 -14.06
CA ARG A 152 3.47 -13.44 -15.23
C ARG A 152 4.90 -12.93 -15.45
N SER A 153 5.17 -11.70 -15.02
CA SER A 153 6.49 -11.07 -15.13
C SER A 153 7.34 -11.30 -13.89
N ALA A 154 6.81 -12.01 -12.88
CA ALA A 154 7.48 -12.19 -11.61
C ALA A 154 8.53 -13.31 -11.68
N SER A 155 9.70 -13.07 -11.09
CA SER A 155 10.80 -14.02 -10.98
C SER A 155 10.98 -14.52 -9.54
N THR A 156 9.88 -14.60 -8.78
CA THR A 156 9.95 -14.90 -7.35
C THR A 156 10.16 -16.39 -7.11
N GLU A 157 11.37 -16.76 -6.68
CA GLU A 157 11.78 -18.15 -6.47
C GLU A 157 11.19 -18.76 -5.16
N CYS A 158 10.87 -17.95 -4.14
CA CYS A 158 10.41 -18.44 -2.84
C CYS A 158 8.87 -18.54 -2.73
N GLY A 159 8.37 -19.73 -2.36
CA GLY A 159 6.93 -20.00 -2.21
C GLY A 159 6.22 -19.13 -1.18
N ARG A 160 6.90 -18.74 -0.09
CA ARG A 160 6.35 -17.86 0.95
C ARG A 160 6.23 -16.41 0.47
N VAL A 161 7.25 -15.88 -0.23
CA VAL A 161 7.19 -14.53 -0.84
C VAL A 161 6.04 -14.45 -1.85
N ARG A 162 5.85 -15.50 -2.64
CA ARG A 162 4.70 -15.62 -3.56
C ARG A 162 3.35 -15.57 -2.83
N ALA A 163 3.25 -16.21 -1.65
CA ALA A 163 2.05 -16.17 -0.84
C ALA A 163 1.78 -14.77 -0.26
N VAL A 164 2.80 -14.12 0.32
CA VAL A 164 2.69 -12.74 0.82
C VAL A 164 2.30 -11.78 -0.30
N PHE A 165 2.98 -11.86 -1.46
CA PHE A 165 2.62 -11.09 -2.65
C PHE A 165 1.17 -11.32 -3.08
N GLY A 166 0.72 -12.57 -3.15
CA GLY A 166 -0.64 -12.93 -3.53
C GLY A 166 -1.69 -12.34 -2.57
N THR A 167 -1.45 -12.44 -1.27
CA THR A 167 -2.31 -11.85 -0.23
C THR A 167 -2.39 -10.34 -0.36
N LEU A 168 -1.23 -9.67 -0.39
CA LEU A 168 -1.15 -8.21 -0.49
C LEU A 168 -1.84 -7.70 -1.77
N ARG A 169 -1.54 -8.32 -2.92
CA ARG A 169 -2.18 -8.00 -4.20
C ARG A 169 -3.70 -8.13 -4.13
N ASN A 170 -4.21 -9.24 -3.56
CA ASN A 170 -5.65 -9.48 -3.48
C ASN A 170 -6.34 -8.46 -2.57
N ILE A 171 -5.72 -8.14 -1.42
CA ILE A 171 -6.21 -7.09 -0.52
C ILE A 171 -6.27 -5.74 -1.25
N THR A 172 -5.21 -5.37 -1.97
CA THR A 172 -5.17 -4.14 -2.77
C THR A 172 -6.32 -4.09 -3.76
N VAL A 173 -6.50 -5.12 -4.60
CA VAL A 173 -7.56 -5.13 -5.63
C VAL A 173 -8.95 -5.03 -5.01
N VAL A 174 -9.24 -5.83 -3.97
CA VAL A 174 -10.55 -5.85 -3.33
C VAL A 174 -10.86 -4.48 -2.70
N LEU A 175 -9.95 -3.93 -1.92
CA LEU A 175 -10.19 -2.66 -1.24
C LEU A 175 -10.23 -1.48 -2.21
N TRP A 176 -9.35 -1.45 -3.21
CA TRP A 176 -9.33 -0.37 -4.19
C TRP A 176 -10.59 -0.34 -5.05
N THR A 177 -11.27 -1.48 -5.23
CA THR A 177 -12.57 -1.53 -5.94
C THR A 177 -13.65 -0.78 -5.16
N LEU A 178 -13.52 -0.66 -3.84
CA LEU A 178 -14.50 0.05 -3.01
C LEU A 178 -14.40 1.58 -3.14
N TYR A 179 -13.23 2.15 -3.45
CA TYR A 179 -13.05 3.59 -3.60
C TYR A 179 -13.94 4.23 -4.70
N PRO A 180 -13.99 3.72 -5.95
CA PRO A 180 -14.90 4.25 -6.95
C PRO A 180 -16.37 4.04 -6.58
N VAL A 181 -16.70 2.98 -5.81
CA VAL A 181 -18.05 2.79 -5.28
C VAL A 181 -18.38 3.88 -4.26
N VAL A 182 -17.47 4.21 -3.34
CA VAL A 182 -17.67 5.33 -2.41
C VAL A 182 -17.84 6.64 -3.16
N TRP A 183 -17.00 6.91 -4.18
CA TRP A 183 -17.13 8.10 -5.02
C TRP A 183 -18.52 8.19 -5.69
N LEU A 184 -19.03 7.09 -6.23
CA LEU A 184 -20.38 7.04 -6.80
C LEU A 184 -21.48 7.36 -5.78
N LEU A 185 -21.31 6.93 -4.53
CA LEU A 185 -22.31 7.13 -3.47
C LEU A 185 -22.15 8.50 -2.76
N ALA A 186 -20.97 9.12 -2.86
CA ALA A 186 -20.64 10.41 -2.25
C ALA A 186 -21.45 11.58 -2.86
N PRO A 187 -21.47 12.77 -2.22
CA PRO A 187 -22.09 13.99 -2.74
C PRO A 187 -21.64 14.37 -4.16
N THR A 188 -20.41 14.04 -4.55
CA THR A 188 -19.87 14.26 -5.90
C THR A 188 -20.52 13.37 -6.97
N GLY A 189 -21.02 12.19 -6.58
CA GLY A 189 -21.71 11.24 -7.45
C GLY A 189 -23.23 11.34 -7.33
N PHE A 190 -23.84 10.33 -6.71
CA PHE A 190 -25.29 10.23 -6.53
C PHE A 190 -25.81 10.90 -5.25
N GLY A 191 -24.94 11.36 -4.35
CA GLY A 191 -25.32 12.07 -3.14
C GLY A 191 -26.10 11.24 -2.12
N ILE A 192 -25.83 9.93 -2.05
CA ILE A 192 -26.45 9.00 -1.11
C ILE A 192 -25.81 9.10 0.28
N LEU A 193 -24.50 9.34 0.35
CA LEU A 193 -23.75 9.49 1.59
C LEU A 193 -23.75 10.95 2.06
N THR A 194 -23.73 11.13 3.39
CA THR A 194 -23.37 12.43 3.99
C THR A 194 -21.85 12.63 3.95
N PRO A 195 -21.33 13.87 3.98
CA PRO A 195 -19.89 14.13 4.03
C PRO A 195 -19.18 13.45 5.20
N ALA A 196 -19.83 13.40 6.38
CA ALA A 196 -19.30 12.70 7.54
C ALA A 196 -19.21 11.17 7.32
N THR A 197 -20.20 10.57 6.64
CA THR A 197 -20.18 9.15 6.29
C THR A 197 -19.13 8.85 5.22
N GLU A 198 -19.01 9.69 4.20
CA GLU A 198 -17.94 9.59 3.19
C GLU A 198 -16.56 9.61 3.84
N MET A 199 -16.32 10.58 4.73
CA MET A 199 -15.07 10.71 5.47
C MET A 199 -14.77 9.45 6.31
N LEU A 200 -15.76 8.96 7.05
CA LEU A 200 -15.65 7.70 7.82
C LEU A 200 -15.22 6.54 6.93
N VAL A 201 -15.92 6.35 5.80
CA VAL A 201 -15.67 5.20 4.92
C VAL A 201 -14.27 5.31 4.29
N PHE A 202 -13.85 6.48 3.83
CA PHE A 202 -12.49 6.64 3.32
C PHE A 202 -11.42 6.42 4.38
N VAL A 203 -11.61 6.90 5.62
CA VAL A 203 -10.70 6.62 6.74
C VAL A 203 -10.59 5.12 6.97
N TYR A 204 -11.72 4.43 7.04
CA TYR A 204 -11.75 2.98 7.21
C TYR A 204 -10.99 2.27 6.07
N LEU A 205 -11.31 2.61 4.82
CA LEU A 205 -10.65 2.01 3.65
C LEU A 205 -9.15 2.27 3.62
N ASP A 206 -8.72 3.49 3.95
CA ASP A 206 -7.30 3.85 4.00
C ASP A 206 -6.59 3.09 5.10
N VAL A 207 -7.17 3.01 6.31
CA VAL A 207 -6.57 2.26 7.42
C VAL A 207 -6.40 0.79 7.04
N VAL A 208 -7.43 0.15 6.48
CA VAL A 208 -7.31 -1.27 6.10
C VAL A 208 -6.35 -1.46 4.93
N SER A 209 -6.39 -0.60 3.91
CA SER A 209 -5.57 -0.74 2.69
C SER A 209 -4.11 -0.33 2.88
N LYS A 210 -3.79 0.47 3.89
CA LYS A 210 -2.42 0.91 4.21
C LYS A 210 -1.89 0.24 5.46
N VAL A 211 -2.52 0.43 6.63
CA VAL A 211 -2.06 -0.17 7.90
C VAL A 211 -2.20 -1.70 7.87
N GLY A 212 -3.34 -2.21 7.38
CA GLY A 212 -3.53 -3.65 7.20
C GLY A 212 -2.52 -4.26 6.21
N PHE A 213 -2.24 -3.57 5.10
CA PHE A 213 -1.21 -3.96 4.15
C PHE A 213 0.18 -4.00 4.81
N VAL A 214 0.58 -2.95 5.53
CA VAL A 214 1.85 -2.88 6.24
C VAL A 214 1.97 -4.00 7.28
N ALA A 215 0.91 -4.27 8.05
CA ALA A 215 0.91 -5.34 9.05
C ALA A 215 1.17 -6.71 8.41
N VAL A 216 0.49 -7.03 7.31
CA VAL A 216 0.70 -8.28 6.56
C VAL A 216 2.10 -8.34 5.96
N ALA A 217 2.60 -7.23 5.43
CA ALA A 217 3.91 -7.13 4.81
C ALA A 217 5.05 -7.35 5.82
N VAL A 218 4.99 -6.70 6.99
CA VAL A 218 5.98 -6.86 8.06
C VAL A 218 5.94 -8.27 8.65
N ALA A 219 4.75 -8.81 8.94
CA ALA A 219 4.62 -10.18 9.43
C ALA A 219 5.13 -11.22 8.43
N GLY A 220 4.96 -10.96 7.13
CA GLY A 220 5.50 -11.79 6.06
C GLY A 220 7.03 -11.78 6.02
N ALA A 221 7.67 -10.63 6.24
CA ALA A 221 9.13 -10.51 6.29
C ALA A 221 9.73 -11.21 7.51
N ASP A 222 9.16 -11.01 8.70
CA ASP A 222 9.61 -11.67 9.94
C ASP A 222 9.60 -13.21 9.83
N ALA A 223 8.61 -13.73 9.11
CA ALA A 223 8.48 -15.16 8.92
C ALA A 223 9.50 -15.73 7.91
N LEU A 224 10.12 -14.90 7.07
CA LEU A 224 11.22 -15.28 6.18
C LEU A 224 12.55 -15.29 6.92
N ASP A 225 12.82 -14.24 7.71
CA ASP A 225 14.07 -14.11 8.46
C ASP A 225 14.25 -15.29 9.42
N ARG A 226 13.19 -15.69 10.16
CA ARG A 226 13.26 -16.84 11.09
C ARG A 226 13.58 -18.17 10.43
N LEU A 227 13.00 -18.45 9.24
CA LEU A 227 13.30 -19.70 8.54
C LEU A 227 14.73 -19.76 8.01
N GLY A 228 15.26 -18.61 7.55
CA GLY A 228 16.66 -18.53 7.13
C GLY A 228 17.63 -18.81 8.27
N LEU A 229 17.29 -18.39 9.49
CA LEU A 229 18.05 -18.72 10.69
C LEU A 229 17.97 -20.22 11.01
N ASP A 230 16.78 -20.81 11.00
CA ASP A 230 16.59 -22.25 11.27
C ASP A 230 17.36 -23.14 10.26
N GLU A 231 17.35 -22.77 8.97
CA GLU A 231 18.11 -23.49 7.93
C GLU A 231 19.62 -23.36 8.10
N ALA A 232 20.11 -22.16 8.46
CA ALA A 232 21.53 -21.92 8.73
C ALA A 232 22.01 -22.69 9.97
N ASP A 233 21.22 -22.69 11.04
CA ASP A 233 21.49 -23.45 12.27
C ASP A 233 21.50 -24.96 12.00
N ALA A 234 20.57 -25.46 11.20
CA ALA A 234 20.53 -26.86 10.79
C ALA A 234 21.76 -27.25 9.93
N ALA A 235 22.19 -26.39 9.01
CA ALA A 235 23.38 -26.62 8.20
C ALA A 235 24.65 -26.65 9.05
N ALA A 236 24.80 -25.70 9.98
CA ALA A 236 25.93 -25.66 10.91
C ALA A 236 25.97 -26.88 11.85
N ALA A 237 24.80 -27.35 12.31
CA ALA A 237 24.68 -28.57 13.10
C ALA A 237 25.09 -29.83 12.30
N PHE A 238 24.73 -29.89 11.01
CA PHE A 238 25.13 -30.99 10.14
C PHE A 238 26.64 -31.02 9.88
N GLU A 239 27.25 -29.87 9.60
CA GLU A 239 28.71 -29.76 9.41
C GLU A 239 29.50 -30.17 10.66
N SER A 240 29.06 -29.74 11.84
CA SER A 240 29.71 -30.11 13.10
C SER A 240 29.57 -31.60 13.44
N SER A 241 28.43 -32.23 13.11
CA SER A 241 28.25 -33.67 13.28
C SER A 241 29.03 -34.51 12.26
N GLY A 242 29.24 -33.99 11.04
CA GLY A 242 30.03 -34.66 10.00
C GLY A 242 31.53 -34.63 10.30
N ALA A 243 32.03 -33.54 10.89
CA ALA A 243 33.44 -33.39 11.26
C ALA A 243 33.87 -34.32 12.42
N ALA A 244 32.93 -34.76 13.28
CA ALA A 244 33.21 -35.65 14.41
C ALA A 244 33.41 -37.13 14.03
N VAL A 245 33.12 -37.53 12.78
CA VAL A 245 33.17 -38.94 12.33
C VAL A 245 34.49 -39.29 11.63
N THR A 246 35.38 -38.33 11.35
CA THR A 246 36.59 -38.54 10.54
C THR A 246 37.90 -38.62 11.33
N ASP A 247 37.89 -39.03 12.59
CA ASP A 247 39.14 -39.41 13.28
C ASP A 247 39.23 -40.94 13.42
N PRO A 248 39.70 -41.66 12.37
CA PRO A 248 40.26 -42.98 12.60
C PRO A 248 41.62 -42.75 13.25
N SER A 249 41.71 -43.04 14.54
CA SER A 249 42.98 -43.24 15.23
C SER A 249 43.82 -44.24 14.43
N ASP A 250 44.82 -43.76 13.70
CA ASP A 250 45.87 -44.57 13.09
C ASP A 250 46.80 -45.05 14.22
N ASP A 251 46.66 -46.34 14.56
CA ASP A 251 47.61 -47.15 15.35
C ASP A 251 48.90 -47.46 14.55
#